data_AF-Q7P4W5-F1
#
_entry.id   AF-Q7P4W5-F1
#
_cell.length_a   1.000
_cell.length_b   1.000
_cell.length_c   1.000
_cell.angle_alpha   90.00
_cell.angle_beta   90.00
_cell.angle_gamma   90.00
#
_symmetry.space_group_name_H-M   'P 1'
#
loop_
_entity.id
_entity.type
_entity.pdbx_description
1 polymer ?
#
loop_
_entity_poly.entity_id
_entity_poly.type
_entity_poly.pdbx_seq_one_letter_code
_entity_poly.pdbx_strand_id
1 'polypeptide(L)'
;MISDERVILLGSSVMMIISFLIIPQIQAQVTAGVLRGAGDNRFIAIYSLFISAILRPCLAYVFAFILKLGLVGIWMAFFSDEFLKMLLAQYRIQKGIWLQKRI
;
A
#
# COMPACT_ATOMS: atom_id res chain seq x y z
N MET A 1 -1.23 -30.14 16.15
CA MET A 1 -0.05 -29.34 15.79
C MET A 1 -0.40 -28.04 15.03
N ILE A 2 -1.61 -27.47 15.17
CA ILE A 2 -2.00 -26.18 14.53
C ILE A 2 -2.88 -25.34 15.49
N SER A 3 -2.73 -25.51 16.80
CA SER A 3 -3.61 -24.88 17.81
C SER A 3 -2.81 -24.09 18.83
N ASP A 4 -1.72 -23.46 18.40
CA ASP A 4 -1.06 -22.45 19.22
C ASP A 4 -1.95 -21.23 19.31
N GLU A 5 -2.66 -21.11 20.43
CA GLU A 5 -3.58 -20.01 20.75
C GLU A 5 -2.92 -18.64 20.51
N ARG A 6 -1.61 -18.55 20.77
CA ARG A 6 -0.81 -17.35 20.52
C ARG A 6 -0.74 -16.96 19.05
N VAL A 7 -0.66 -17.92 18.13
CA VAL A 7 -0.64 -17.66 16.68
C VAL A 7 -2.03 -17.21 16.20
N ILE A 8 -3.09 -17.81 16.75
CA ILE A 8 -4.48 -17.47 16.42
C ILE A 8 -4.79 -16.03 16.87
N LEU A 9 -4.38 -15.65 18.08
CA LEU A 9 -4.55 -14.28 18.60
C LEU A 9 -3.77 -13.24 17.77
N LEU A 10 -2.53 -13.58 17.39
CA LEU A 10 -1.72 -12.72 16.54
C LEU A 10 -2.35 -12.55 15.14
N GLY A 11 -2.80 -13.66 14.55
CA GLY A 11 -3.45 -13.69 13.24
C GLY A 11 -4.77 -12.91 13.23
N SER A 12 -5.59 -13.04 14.27
CA SER A 12 -6.84 -12.29 14.42
C SER A 12 -6.61 -10.77 14.42
N SER A 13 -5.58 -10.32 15.16
CA SER A 13 -5.20 -8.90 15.22
C SER A 13 -4.77 -8.37 13.84
N VAL A 14 -4.01 -9.17 13.09
CA VAL A 14 -3.58 -8.85 11.73
C VAL A 14 -4.75 -8.83 10.75
N MET A 15 -5.67 -9.79 10.84
CA MET A 15 -6.85 -9.85 9.97
C MET A 15 -7.73 -8.60 10.10
N MET A 16 -7.92 -8.08 11.32
CA MET A 16 -8.61 -6.80 11.51
C MET A 16 -7.93 -5.64 10.76
N ILE A 17 -6.60 -5.55 10.82
CA ILE A 17 -5.84 -4.52 10.09
C ILE A 17 -6.02 -4.68 8.58
N ILE A 18 -5.94 -5.92 8.08
CA ILE A 18 -6.12 -6.23 6.65
C ILE A 18 -7.52 -5.84 6.17
N SER A 19 -8.56 -6.08 6.96
CA SER A 19 -9.94 -5.73 6.59
C SER A 19 -10.08 -4.24 6.25
N PHE A 20 -9.44 -3.34 7.00
CA PHE A 20 -9.42 -1.91 6.68
C PHE A 20 -8.46 -1.58 5.53
N LEU A 21 -7.32 -2.27 5.45
CA LEU A 21 -6.31 -2.07 4.41
C LEU A 21 -6.82 -2.38 3.01
N ILE A 22 -7.75 -3.32 2.88
CA ILE A 22 -8.21 -3.79 1.57
C ILE A 22 -8.89 -2.67 0.76
N ILE A 23 -9.53 -1.70 1.42
CA ILE A 23 -10.24 -0.59 0.78
C ILE A 23 -9.26 0.30 0.00
N PRO A 24 -8.24 0.94 0.64
CA PRO A 24 -7.27 1.75 -0.09
C PRO A 24 -6.43 0.91 -1.07
N GLN A 25 -6.14 -0.35 -0.74
CA GLN A 25 -5.41 -1.25 -1.62
C GLN A 25 -6.14 -1.49 -2.95
N ILE A 26 -7.43 -1.84 -2.91
CA ILE A 26 -8.23 -2.06 -4.14
C ILE A 26 -8.29 -0.76 -4.94
N GLN A 27 -8.55 0.38 -4.29
CA GLN A 27 -8.62 1.67 -4.97
C GLN A 27 -7.32 2.04 -5.69
N ALA A 28 -6.17 1.80 -5.06
CA ALA A 28 -4.86 2.01 -5.67
C ALA A 28 -4.63 1.07 -6.87
N GLN A 29 -5.00 -0.20 -6.75
CA GLN A 29 -4.84 -1.20 -7.81
C GLN A 29 -5.75 -0.94 -9.03
N VAL A 30 -7.01 -0.59 -8.80
CA VAL A 30 -7.96 -0.23 -9.87
C VAL A 30 -7.47 0.99 -10.62
N THR A 31 -7.06 2.03 -9.89
CA THR A 31 -6.53 3.28 -10.47
C THR A 31 -5.26 3.02 -11.29
N ALA A 32 -4.34 2.21 -10.78
CA ALA A 32 -3.15 1.79 -11.51
C ALA A 32 -3.49 0.94 -12.75
N GLY A 33 -4.57 0.16 -12.72
CA GLY A 33 -5.09 -0.55 -13.90
C GLY A 33 -5.53 0.42 -15.01
N VAL A 34 -6.30 1.45 -14.65
CA VAL A 34 -6.76 2.49 -15.59
C VAL A 34 -5.59 3.25 -16.20
N LEU A 35 -4.64 3.71 -15.38
CA LEU A 35 -3.47 4.45 -15.86
C LEU A 35 -2.54 3.58 -16.75
N ARG A 36 -2.44 2.28 -16.47
CA ARG A 36 -1.74 1.33 -17.36
C ARG A 36 -2.43 1.21 -18.71
N GLY A 37 -3.76 1.08 -18.72
CA GLY A 37 -4.55 1.02 -19.95
C GLY A 37 -4.46 2.29 -20.81
N ALA A 38 -4.29 3.45 -20.17
CA ALA A 38 -4.09 4.75 -20.84
C ALA A 38 -2.64 4.99 -21.33
N GLY A 39 -1.71 4.06 -21.12
CA GLY A 39 -0.31 4.20 -21.54
C GLY A 39 0.55 5.11 -20.65
N ASP A 40 0.11 5.47 -19.44
CA ASP A 40 0.90 6.21 -18.45
C ASP A 40 1.62 5.28 -17.46
N ASN A 41 2.30 4.25 -17.98
CA ASN A 41 2.93 3.22 -17.15
C ASN A 41 4.22 3.70 -16.43
N ARG A 42 4.90 4.73 -16.97
CA ARG A 42 6.14 5.26 -16.39
C ARG A 42 5.92 5.87 -15.01
N PHE A 43 4.84 6.64 -14.85
CA PHE A 43 4.49 7.23 -13.55
C PHE A 43 4.24 6.12 -12.50
N ILE A 44 3.53 5.07 -12.91
CA ILE A 44 3.18 3.93 -12.06
C ILE A 44 4.41 3.16 -11.60
N ALA A 45 5.29 2.84 -12.53
CA ALA A 45 6.54 2.15 -12.24
C ALA A 45 7.41 2.95 -11.25
N ILE A 46 7.54 4.26 -11.44
CA ILE A 46 8.39 5.11 -10.58
C ILE A 46 7.83 5.19 -9.16
N TYR A 47 6.54 5.52 -8.98
CA TYR A 47 6.00 5.65 -7.63
C TYR A 47 5.93 4.30 -6.92
N SER A 48 5.56 3.22 -7.63
CA SER A 48 5.43 1.89 -7.01
C SER A 48 6.78 1.35 -6.54
N LEU A 49 7.84 1.62 -7.29
CA LEU A 49 9.20 1.25 -6.93
C LEU A 49 9.69 2.09 -5.74
N PHE A 50 9.52 3.41 -5.76
CA PHE A 50 9.97 4.25 -4.65
C PHE A 50 9.24 3.93 -3.32
N ILE A 51 7.91 3.80 -3.37
CA ILE A 51 7.11 3.53 -2.17
C ILE A 51 7.37 2.11 -1.66
N SER A 52 7.30 1.11 -2.54
CA SER A 52 7.39 -0.29 -2.09
C SER A 52 8.82 -0.73 -1.80
N ALA A 53 9.84 -0.17 -2.46
CA ALA A 53 11.22 -0.60 -2.28
C ALA A 53 11.97 0.22 -1.22
N ILE A 54 11.63 1.50 -1.03
CA ILE A 54 12.37 2.38 -0.11
C ILE A 54 11.51 2.73 1.10
N LEU A 55 10.32 3.31 0.86
CA LEU A 55 9.48 3.81 1.94
C LEU A 55 9.00 2.68 2.85
N ARG A 56 8.57 1.55 2.26
CA ARG A 56 8.06 0.40 3.00
C ARG A 56 9.07 -0.20 3.99
N PRO A 57 10.30 -0.59 3.61
CA PRO A 57 11.26 -1.11 4.58
C PRO A 57 11.68 -0.05 5.60
N CYS A 58 11.75 1.23 5.24
CA CYS A 58 12.01 2.30 6.20
C CYS A 58 10.90 2.41 7.25
N LEU A 59 9.64 2.47 6.83
CA LEU A 59 8.48 2.53 7.73
C LEU A 59 8.35 1.26 8.56
N ALA A 60 8.58 0.09 7.97
CA ALA A 60 8.57 -1.18 8.68
C ALA A 60 9.66 -1.20 9.76
N TYR A 61 10.86 -0.70 9.47
CA TYR A 61 11.93 -0.61 10.45
C TYR A 61 11.55 0.35 11.60
N VAL A 62 11.07 1.55 11.27
CA VAL A 62 10.64 2.55 12.26
C VAL A 62 9.53 2.00 13.16
N PHE A 63 8.47 1.44 12.57
CA PHE A 63 7.32 0.96 13.36
C PHE A 63 7.62 -0.34 14.12
N ALA A 64 8.39 -1.26 13.55
CA ALA A 64 8.70 -2.52 14.22
C ALA A 64 9.74 -2.33 15.34
N PHE A 65 10.82 -1.58 15.08
CA PHE A 65 11.97 -1.49 15.99
C PHE A 65 11.95 -0.25 16.88
N ILE A 66 11.61 0.93 16.35
CA ILE A 66 11.63 2.18 17.14
C ILE A 66 10.39 2.27 18.02
N LEU A 67 9.20 2.05 17.45
CA LEU A 67 7.94 2.05 18.21
C LEU A 67 7.67 0.74 18.96
N LYS A 68 8.52 -0.28 18.79
CA LYS A 68 8.39 -1.61 19.41
C LYS A 68 7.02 -2.27 19.19
N LEU A 69 6.36 -1.95 18.08
CA LEU A 69 5.04 -2.52 17.73
C LEU A 69 5.15 -3.94 17.15
N GLY A 70 6.37 -4.44 16.90
CA GLY A 70 6.62 -5.78 16.38
C GLY A 70 5.87 -6.04 15.07
N LEU A 71 5.13 -7.15 15.01
CA LEU A 71 4.36 -7.56 13.83
C LEU A 71 3.30 -6.52 13.42
N VAL A 72 2.60 -5.93 14.39
CA VAL A 72 1.57 -4.91 14.12
C VAL A 72 2.18 -3.69 13.44
N GLY A 73 3.39 -3.31 13.84
CA GLY A 73 4.14 -2.22 13.21
C GLY A 73 4.44 -2.48 11.73
N ILE A 74 4.76 -3.72 11.36
CA ILE A 74 4.99 -4.11 9.96
C ILE A 74 3.71 -3.98 9.15
N TRP A 75 2.57 -4.43 9.67
CA TRP A 75 1.28 -4.29 8.99
C TRP A 75 0.82 -2.84 8.88
N MET A 76 1.13 -1.99 9.87
CA MET A 76 0.90 -0.55 9.81
C MET A 76 1.78 0.14 8.75
N ALA A 77 3.01 -0.31 8.54
CA ALA A 77 3.86 0.17 7.46
C ALA A 77 3.28 -0.21 6.09
N PHE A 78 2.77 -1.43 5.95
CA PHE A 78 2.09 -1.88 4.75
C PHE A 78 0.79 -1.10 4.49
N PHE A 79 0.01 -0.80 5.53
CA PHE A 79 -1.16 0.07 5.43
C PHE A 79 -0.80 1.46 4.91
N SER A 80 0.25 2.06 5.47
CA SER A 80 0.72 3.39 5.06
C SER A 80 1.18 3.41 3.61
N ASP A 81 1.84 2.35 3.14
CA ASP A 81 2.27 2.16 1.75
C ASP A 81 1.09 2.13 0.77
N GLU A 82 0.08 1.30 1.04
CA GLU A 82 -1.10 1.20 0.18
C GLU A 82 -1.95 2.48 0.22
N PHE A 83 -2.02 3.16 1.36
CA PHE A 83 -2.67 4.45 1.48
C PHE A 83 -1.96 5.54 0.66
N LEU A 84 -0.62 5.58 0.68
CA LEU A 84 0.15 6.55 -0.10
C LEU A 84 -0.01 6.32 -1.62
N LYS A 85 -0.03 5.05 -2.04
CA LYS A 85 -0.33 4.69 -3.43
C LYS A 85 -1.72 5.15 -3.84
N MET A 86 -2.73 4.94 -2.99
CA MET A 86 -4.08 5.42 -3.24
C MET A 86 -4.10 6.94 -3.44
N LEU A 87 -3.49 7.71 -2.55
CA LEU A 87 -3.46 9.17 -2.65
C LEU A 87 -2.76 9.67 -3.92
N LEU A 88 -1.59 9.11 -4.25
CA LEU A 88 -0.84 9.50 -5.44
C LEU A 88 -1.57 9.13 -6.73
N ALA A 89 -2.17 7.93 -6.76
CA ALA A 89 -2.93 7.45 -7.90
C ALA A 89 -4.21 8.28 -8.09
N GLN A 90 -4.94 8.58 -7.01
CA GLN A 90 -6.11 9.46 -7.06
C GLN A 90 -5.75 10.89 -7.46
N TYR A 91 -4.67 11.46 -6.90
CA TYR A 91 -4.21 12.79 -7.29
C TYR A 91 -3.86 12.86 -8.78
N ARG A 92 -3.17 11.83 -9.30
CA ARG A 92 -2.85 11.72 -10.73
C ARG A 92 -4.12 11.61 -11.58
N ILE A 93 -5.11 10.84 -11.12
CA ILE A 93 -6.44 10.73 -11.73
C ILE A 93 -7.31 11.98 -11.52
N GLN A 94 -7.06 12.88 -10.59
CA GLN A 94 -7.84 14.12 -10.52
C GLN A 94 -7.26 15.20 -11.43
N LYS A 95 -5.95 15.20 -11.63
CA LYS A 95 -5.27 16.22 -12.45
C LYS A 95 -5.48 16.11 -13.96
N GLY A 96 -6.19 15.11 -14.46
CA GLY A 96 -6.49 14.99 -15.89
C GLY A 96 -5.26 14.81 -16.79
N ILE A 97 -4.07 14.54 -16.25
CA ILE A 97 -2.82 14.57 -17.03
C ILE A 97 -2.79 13.41 -18.04
N TRP A 98 -3.53 12.33 -17.79
CA TRP A 98 -3.72 11.25 -18.77
C TRP A 98 -4.60 11.67 -19.97
N LEU A 99 -5.45 12.70 -19.82
CA LEU A 99 -6.25 13.30 -20.90
C LEU A 99 -5.45 14.31 -21.74
N GLN A 100 -4.33 14.83 -21.22
CA GLN A 100 -3.48 15.79 -21.93
C GLN A 100 -2.51 15.15 -22.93
N LYS A 101 -2.38 13.81 -22.95
CA LYS A 101 -1.72 13.13 -24.06
C LYS A 101 -2.67 13.16 -25.27
N ARG A 102 -2.70 14.29 -25.97
CA ARG A 102 -3.20 14.37 -27.35
C ARG A 102 -2.41 13.35 -28.18
N ILE A 103 -3.16 12.50 -28.89
CA ILE A 103 -2.69 11.82 -30.09
C ILE A 103 -2.28 12.89 -31.11
#